data_AF-A0A7S0INP0-F1
#
_entry.id   AF-A0A7S0INP0-F1
#
_cell.length_a   1.000
_cell.length_b   1.000
_cell.length_c   1.000
_cell.angle_alpha   90.00
_cell.angle_beta   90.00
_cell.angle_gamma   90.00
#
_symmetry.space_group_name_H-M   'P 1'
#
loop_
_entity.id
_entity.type
_entity.pdbx_description
1 polymer ?
#
loop_
_entity_poly.entity_id
_entity_poly.type
_entity_poly.pdbx_seq_one_letter_code
_entity_poly.pdbx_strand_id
1 'polypeptide(L)'
;EIYTSGPLAGKSKFQNCAQGTSCRRAIKEKIQQQCLDRIRKLGDLFGRDRVIVSTVAFGPPQEDFHVLQQMAGVLPRGSFQKLGLNAGALRTAFSSLSSSMSTLRTEGGGLARERRNKTVNKNQKLIDDSSGYVHGRYGWTIYHGEYLAGKYEYNSVRKQLEPISMKDATGLAFVLDEPFAEGAERFVYRCVETSMSAEDESMYYLARRKEDTRALRCGLRLVAKEAKDVHHVSSSAKNRDFHVQFARVQADAGRLAEQFNRRISGPRGWHIAFLPVEIYCCKELTYPEGKAWVLVEKELDGRYTKWNNNAGLVAASVAPVASSRRNVESLGAIIEEDEEEDKEELTVNEVPQAFSHFSFEASNGKQLVCDLQGTWNAEDGFMLTDPVVHYISSSGRQHKNGATDKGRVGVLNFFKTHKCGPLCSRLGLKSPK
;
A
#
# COMPACT_ATOMS: atom_id res chain seq x y z
N GLU A 1 -23.07 10.77 -46.83
CA GLU A 1 -23.25 12.05 -46.13
C GLU A 1 -24.61 12.08 -45.47
N ILE A 2 -24.79 12.99 -44.50
CA ILE A 2 -25.91 13.20 -43.55
C ILE A 2 -25.64 12.53 -42.17
N TYR A 3 -25.42 13.22 -41.04
CA TYR A 3 -25.66 14.62 -40.67
C TYR A 3 -24.75 15.06 -39.48
N THR A 4 -24.31 16.31 -39.56
CA THR A 4 -24.33 17.42 -38.59
C THR A 4 -23.77 17.30 -37.16
N SER A 5 -22.80 18.17 -36.93
CA SER A 5 -22.37 18.78 -35.67
C SER A 5 -23.46 19.62 -34.98
N GLY A 6 -23.64 19.39 -33.67
CA GLY A 6 -24.34 20.28 -32.75
C GLY A 6 -24.28 19.71 -31.32
N PRO A 7 -23.86 20.48 -30.29
CA PRO A 7 -23.80 19.98 -28.92
C PRO A 7 -25.20 20.01 -28.31
N LEU A 8 -25.67 18.86 -27.80
CA LEU A 8 -26.95 18.65 -27.09
C LEU A 8 -28.22 18.36 -27.92
N ALA A 9 -28.12 17.67 -29.07
CA ALA A 9 -29.29 17.14 -29.77
C ALA A 9 -29.31 15.60 -29.82
N GLY A 10 -30.28 15.00 -29.11
CA GLY A 10 -30.89 13.70 -29.43
C GLY A 10 -30.04 12.44 -29.29
N LYS A 11 -30.36 11.58 -28.31
CA LYS A 11 -29.99 10.15 -28.38
C LYS A 11 -30.44 9.63 -29.75
N SER A 12 -29.51 9.11 -30.54
CA SER A 12 -29.78 8.49 -31.83
C SER A 12 -30.84 7.39 -31.65
N LYS A 13 -32.07 7.63 -32.13
CA LYS A 13 -33.11 6.60 -32.13
C LYS A 13 -32.86 5.69 -33.34
N PHE A 14 -32.66 4.39 -33.09
CA PHE A 14 -32.67 3.39 -34.14
C PHE A 14 -34.01 3.47 -34.89
N GLN A 15 -33.97 3.68 -36.21
CA GLN A 15 -35.17 3.57 -37.05
C GLN A 15 -35.82 2.19 -36.88
N ASN A 16 -37.15 2.15 -36.92
CA ASN A 16 -37.94 0.93 -36.74
C ASN A 16 -37.63 -0.10 -37.84
N CYS A 17 -36.70 -1.03 -37.58
CA CYS A 17 -36.45 -2.21 -38.41
C CYS A 17 -37.58 -3.22 -38.17
N ALA A 18 -38.26 -3.69 -39.23
CA ALA A 18 -39.33 -4.70 -39.17
C ALA A 18 -38.85 -6.07 -38.64
N GLN A 19 -37.53 -6.29 -38.58
CA GLN A 19 -36.85 -7.43 -37.96
C GLN A 19 -36.11 -7.01 -36.66
N GLY A 20 -36.71 -6.10 -35.90
CA GLY A 20 -36.02 -5.25 -34.91
C GLY A 20 -35.16 -5.96 -33.85
N THR A 21 -35.44 -7.21 -33.49
CA THR A 21 -34.63 -8.01 -32.56
C THR A 21 -33.38 -8.62 -33.22
N SER A 22 -33.48 -9.15 -34.44
CA SER A 22 -32.33 -9.71 -35.16
C SER A 22 -31.38 -8.62 -35.64
N CYS A 23 -31.92 -7.49 -36.12
CA CYS A 23 -31.19 -6.26 -36.45
C CYS A 23 -30.34 -5.77 -35.25
N ARG A 24 -30.94 -5.68 -34.05
CA ARG A 24 -30.23 -5.23 -32.84
C ARG A 24 -29.17 -6.22 -32.39
N ARG A 25 -29.44 -7.52 -32.46
CA ARG A 25 -28.47 -8.56 -32.10
C ARG A 25 -27.25 -8.51 -33.02
N ALA A 26 -27.46 -8.45 -34.33
CA ALA A 26 -26.38 -8.37 -35.32
C ALA A 26 -25.53 -7.10 -35.14
N ILE A 27 -26.15 -5.96 -34.81
CA ILE A 27 -25.41 -4.73 -34.52
C ILE A 27 -24.58 -4.86 -33.24
N LYS A 28 -25.15 -5.43 -32.16
CA LYS A 28 -24.42 -5.68 -30.91
C LYS A 28 -23.22 -6.60 -31.14
N GLU A 29 -23.42 -7.70 -31.86
CA GLU A 29 -22.36 -8.64 -32.22
C GLU A 29 -21.26 -7.96 -33.05
N LYS A 30 -21.65 -7.15 -34.05
CA LYS A 30 -20.69 -6.38 -34.87
C LYS A 30 -19.86 -5.40 -34.03
N ILE A 31 -20.51 -4.63 -33.15
CA ILE A 31 -19.82 -3.66 -32.27
C ILE A 31 -18.90 -4.39 -31.29
N GLN A 32 -19.38 -5.48 -30.69
CA GLN A 32 -18.60 -6.32 -29.80
C GLN A 32 -17.34 -6.82 -30.50
N GLN A 33 -17.46 -7.38 -31.70
CA GLN A 33 -16.31 -7.83 -32.47
C GLN A 33 -15.32 -6.69 -32.77
N GLN A 34 -15.81 -5.49 -33.12
CA GLN A 34 -14.96 -4.32 -33.35
C GLN A 34 -14.20 -3.89 -32.08
N CYS A 35 -14.82 -3.97 -30.91
CA CYS A 35 -14.16 -3.71 -29.63
C CYS A 35 -13.04 -4.72 -29.37
N LEU A 36 -13.30 -6.02 -29.58
CA LEU A 36 -12.29 -7.06 -29.41
C LEU A 36 -11.13 -6.88 -30.38
N ASP A 37 -11.41 -6.60 -31.66
CA ASP A 37 -10.39 -6.38 -32.69
C ASP A 37 -9.49 -5.19 -32.36
N ARG A 38 -10.05 -4.10 -31.81
CA ARG A 38 -9.26 -2.94 -31.37
C ARG A 38 -8.30 -3.30 -30.24
N ILE A 39 -8.76 -4.08 -29.26
CA ILE A 39 -7.92 -4.51 -28.14
C ILE A 39 -6.81 -5.47 -28.63
N ARG A 40 -7.12 -6.39 -29.55
CA ARG A 40 -6.12 -7.26 -30.19
C ARG A 40 -5.04 -6.43 -30.88
N LYS A 41 -5.45 -5.44 -31.69
CA LYS A 41 -4.52 -4.53 -32.38
C LYS A 41 -3.62 -3.77 -31.41
N LEU A 42 -4.14 -3.31 -30.28
CA LEU A 42 -3.33 -2.66 -29.25
C LEU A 42 -2.29 -3.62 -28.66
N GLY A 43 -2.69 -4.86 -28.36
CA GLY A 43 -1.77 -5.90 -27.89
C GLY A 43 -0.70 -6.25 -28.93
N ASP A 44 -1.07 -6.37 -30.20
CA ASP A 44 -0.13 -6.67 -31.28
C ASP A 44 0.89 -5.54 -31.48
N LEU A 45 0.47 -4.27 -31.33
CA LEU A 45 1.32 -3.10 -31.54
C LEU A 45 2.30 -2.86 -30.38
N PHE A 46 1.84 -2.99 -29.14
CA PHE A 46 2.62 -2.63 -27.96
C PHE A 46 3.19 -3.85 -27.20
N GLY A 47 2.86 -5.06 -27.65
CA GLY A 47 3.21 -6.34 -27.02
C GLY A 47 2.06 -6.88 -26.18
N ARG A 48 1.61 -8.11 -26.49
CA ARG A 48 0.41 -8.72 -25.88
C ARG A 48 0.52 -8.85 -24.36
N ASP A 49 1.72 -9.11 -23.84
CA ASP A 49 1.98 -9.22 -22.39
C ASP A 49 2.29 -7.87 -21.71
N ARG A 50 2.44 -6.80 -22.50
CA ARG A 50 2.76 -5.44 -22.02
C ARG A 50 1.52 -4.55 -21.91
N VAL A 51 0.43 -4.91 -22.59
CA VAL A 51 -0.85 -4.20 -22.53
C VAL A 51 -1.79 -4.98 -21.63
N ILE A 52 -2.29 -4.31 -20.58
CA ILE A 52 -3.28 -4.87 -19.67
C ILE A 52 -4.60 -4.13 -19.88
N VAL A 53 -5.66 -4.90 -20.14
CA VAL A 53 -7.03 -4.38 -20.21
C VAL A 53 -7.81 -4.89 -19.01
N SER A 54 -8.11 -3.98 -18.08
CA SER A 54 -8.95 -4.26 -16.92
C SER A 54 -10.30 -3.58 -17.10
N THR A 55 -11.39 -4.34 -16.95
CA THR A 55 -12.76 -3.82 -17.04
C THR A 55 -13.48 -4.03 -15.71
N VAL A 56 -14.29 -3.05 -15.34
CA VAL A 56 -15.10 -3.06 -14.12
C VAL A 56 -16.55 -2.81 -14.50
N ALA A 57 -17.42 -3.72 -14.10
CA ALA A 57 -18.85 -3.61 -14.31
C ALA A 57 -19.56 -3.28 -12.99
N PHE A 58 -20.42 -2.26 -13.02
CA PHE A 58 -21.29 -1.89 -11.91
C PHE A 58 -22.73 -2.16 -12.27
N GLY A 59 -23.38 -3.08 -11.55
CA GLY A 59 -24.78 -3.38 -11.77
C GLY A 59 -25.30 -4.50 -10.89
N PRO A 60 -26.62 -4.77 -10.97
CA PRO A 60 -27.22 -5.85 -10.23
C PRO A 60 -26.64 -7.23 -10.62
N PRO A 61 -26.77 -8.26 -9.76
CA PRO A 61 -26.22 -9.60 -10.01
C PRO A 61 -26.71 -10.24 -11.31
N GLN A 62 -27.89 -9.87 -11.78
CA GLN A 62 -28.52 -10.41 -12.99
C GLN A 62 -28.17 -9.63 -14.28
N GLU A 63 -27.46 -8.49 -14.17
CA GLU A 63 -27.11 -7.69 -15.35
C GLU A 63 -26.04 -8.39 -16.20
N ASP A 64 -26.21 -8.35 -17.53
CA ASP A 64 -25.28 -8.94 -18.48
C ASP A 64 -24.13 -7.97 -18.83
N PHE A 65 -22.91 -8.36 -18.50
CA PHE A 65 -21.67 -7.62 -18.79
C PHE A 65 -20.72 -8.41 -19.69
N HIS A 66 -21.25 -9.36 -20.45
CA HIS A 66 -20.46 -10.28 -21.26
C HIS A 66 -19.49 -9.57 -22.23
N VAL A 67 -19.90 -8.42 -22.80
CA VAL A 67 -19.03 -7.61 -23.67
C VAL A 67 -17.77 -7.14 -22.93
N LEU A 68 -17.90 -6.61 -21.71
CA LEU A 68 -16.77 -6.15 -20.90
C LEU A 68 -15.87 -7.33 -20.50
N GLN A 69 -16.50 -8.45 -20.11
CA GLN A 69 -15.78 -9.67 -19.78
C GLN A 69 -14.94 -10.18 -20.96
N GLN A 70 -15.52 -10.22 -22.16
CA GLN A 70 -14.79 -10.62 -23.35
C GLN A 70 -13.68 -9.63 -23.73
N MET A 71 -13.93 -8.32 -23.60
CA MET A 71 -12.92 -7.29 -23.86
C MET A 71 -11.69 -7.45 -22.96
N ALA A 72 -11.89 -7.71 -21.67
CA ALA A 72 -10.79 -8.02 -20.76
C ALA A 72 -10.08 -9.32 -21.14
N GLY A 73 -10.81 -10.35 -21.58
CA GLY A 73 -10.23 -11.64 -21.96
C GLY A 73 -9.43 -11.65 -23.27
N VAL A 74 -9.36 -10.54 -24.01
CA VAL A 74 -8.65 -10.48 -25.30
C VAL A 74 -7.13 -10.65 -25.14
N LEU A 75 -6.56 -10.13 -24.05
CA LEU A 75 -5.12 -10.14 -23.80
C LEU A 75 -4.76 -11.03 -22.60
N PRO A 76 -3.57 -11.66 -22.57
CA PRO A 76 -3.20 -12.67 -21.57
C PRO A 76 -3.32 -12.21 -20.12
N ARG A 77 -3.16 -10.91 -19.86
CA ARG A 77 -3.14 -10.33 -18.50
C ARG A 77 -4.39 -9.50 -18.17
N GLY A 78 -5.43 -9.55 -19.00
CA GLY A 78 -6.63 -8.76 -18.76
C GLY A 78 -7.49 -9.31 -17.61
N SER A 79 -8.33 -8.45 -17.04
CA SER A 79 -9.17 -8.80 -15.89
C SER A 79 -10.57 -8.18 -15.96
N PHE A 80 -11.56 -8.90 -15.46
CA PHE A 80 -12.95 -8.43 -15.38
C PHE A 80 -13.44 -8.57 -13.94
N GLN A 81 -14.05 -7.50 -13.41
CA GLN A 81 -14.69 -7.51 -12.10
C GLN A 81 -16.13 -7.04 -12.21
N LYS A 82 -17.05 -7.88 -11.71
CA LYS A 82 -18.46 -7.50 -11.52
C LYS A 82 -18.67 -7.07 -10.08
N LEU A 83 -19.20 -5.86 -9.90
CA LEU A 83 -19.40 -5.23 -8.61
C LEU A 83 -20.86 -4.85 -8.40
N GLY A 84 -21.35 -5.10 -7.19
CA GLY A 84 -22.68 -4.67 -6.77
C GLY A 84 -22.79 -3.15 -6.61
N LEU A 85 -24.02 -2.65 -6.61
CA LEU A 85 -24.34 -1.23 -6.46
C LEU A 85 -24.18 -0.76 -5.01
N ASN A 86 -22.94 -0.68 -4.52
CA ASN A 86 -22.63 -0.03 -3.24
C ASN A 86 -21.27 0.68 -3.25
N ALA A 87 -21.13 1.70 -2.40
CA ALA A 87 -19.92 2.52 -2.30
C ALA A 87 -18.67 1.71 -1.91
N GLY A 88 -18.84 0.63 -1.14
CA GLY A 88 -17.75 -0.29 -0.78
C GLY A 88 -17.15 -0.98 -2.00
N ALA A 89 -17.99 -1.41 -2.94
CA ALA A 89 -17.58 -2.04 -4.18
C ALA A 89 -16.82 -1.05 -5.08
N LEU A 90 -17.27 0.21 -5.16
CA LEU A 90 -16.58 1.27 -5.91
C LEU A 90 -15.15 1.49 -5.42
N ARG A 91 -14.96 1.54 -4.10
CA ARG A 91 -13.63 1.64 -3.47
C ARG A 91 -12.75 0.42 -3.80
N THR A 92 -13.32 -0.78 -3.82
CA THR A 92 -12.59 -2.01 -4.19
C THR A 92 -12.08 -1.96 -5.62
N ALA A 93 -12.93 -1.53 -6.57
CA ALA A 93 -12.52 -1.35 -7.97
C ALA A 93 -11.38 -0.34 -8.13
N PHE A 94 -11.52 0.85 -7.54
CA PHE A 94 -10.47 1.86 -7.63
C PHE A 94 -9.16 1.40 -6.99
N SER A 95 -9.23 0.69 -5.87
CA SER A 95 -8.04 0.16 -5.24
C SER A 95 -7.36 -0.94 -6.06
N SER A 96 -8.15 -1.82 -6.70
CA SER A 96 -7.63 -2.87 -7.57
C SER A 96 -6.96 -2.26 -8.81
N LEU A 97 -7.60 -1.27 -9.44
CA LEU A 97 -7.03 -0.52 -10.56
C LEU A 97 -5.77 0.27 -10.16
N SER A 98 -5.76 0.92 -9.00
CA SER A 98 -4.56 1.58 -8.47
C SER A 98 -3.43 0.58 -8.21
N SER A 99 -3.74 -0.62 -7.70
CA SER A 99 -2.75 -1.68 -7.53
C SER A 99 -2.20 -2.14 -8.88
N SER A 100 -3.06 -2.43 -9.87
CA SER A 100 -2.65 -2.83 -11.22
C SER A 100 -1.80 -1.77 -11.90
N MET A 101 -2.17 -0.48 -11.78
CA MET A 101 -1.36 0.64 -12.29
C MET A 101 -0.02 0.76 -11.58
N SER A 102 0.03 0.55 -10.25
CA SER A 102 1.30 0.51 -9.51
C SER A 102 2.17 -0.66 -9.96
N THR A 103 1.60 -1.85 -10.17
CA THR A 103 2.30 -3.02 -10.70
C THR A 103 2.88 -2.73 -12.08
N LEU A 104 2.08 -2.21 -13.02
CA LEU A 104 2.53 -1.81 -14.37
C LEU A 104 3.63 -0.74 -14.35
N ARG A 105 3.51 0.26 -13.47
CA ARG A 105 4.52 1.31 -13.29
C ARG A 105 5.84 0.78 -12.72
N THR A 106 5.81 -0.39 -12.07
CA THR A 106 7.00 -1.07 -11.54
C THR A 106 7.60 -2.04 -12.58
N GLU A 107 6.75 -2.65 -13.42
CA GLU A 107 7.15 -3.57 -14.51
C GLU A 107 7.79 -2.88 -15.72
N GLY A 108 7.59 -1.58 -15.91
CA GLY A 108 8.23 -0.80 -16.98
C GLY A 108 9.77 -0.75 -16.94
N GLY A 109 10.41 -1.39 -15.96
CA GLY A 109 11.87 -1.51 -15.82
C GLY A 109 12.40 -2.91 -15.49
N GLY A 110 11.61 -3.98 -15.52
CA GLY A 110 12.09 -5.32 -15.14
C GLY A 110 11.21 -6.48 -15.61
N LEU A 111 11.81 -7.67 -15.69
CA LEU A 111 11.21 -8.96 -16.09
C LEU A 111 9.79 -9.16 -15.54
N ALA A 112 8.89 -9.72 -16.36
CA ALA A 112 7.51 -10.02 -15.98
C ALA A 112 7.48 -10.81 -14.65
N ARG A 113 6.82 -10.22 -13.66
CA ARG A 113 6.82 -10.68 -12.27
C ARG A 113 5.57 -11.52 -12.00
N GLU A 114 5.74 -12.79 -11.68
CA GLU A 114 4.63 -13.70 -11.38
C GLU A 114 4.15 -13.46 -9.94
N ARG A 115 2.92 -12.95 -9.81
CA ARG A 115 2.26 -12.70 -8.52
C ARG A 115 1.68 -13.99 -7.96
N ARG A 116 1.90 -14.27 -6.68
CA ARG A 116 1.28 -15.39 -5.97
C ARG A 116 -0.24 -15.24 -5.88
N ASN A 117 -0.95 -16.37 -5.99
CA ASN A 117 -2.40 -16.43 -6.04
C ASN A 117 -3.02 -16.32 -4.63
N LYS A 118 -3.07 -15.10 -4.08
CA LYS A 118 -3.80 -14.78 -2.85
C LYS A 118 -4.86 -13.70 -3.11
N THR A 119 -6.03 -13.89 -2.51
CA THR A 119 -7.18 -12.97 -2.57
C THR A 119 -7.19 -12.10 -1.32
N VAL A 120 -7.25 -10.78 -1.51
CA VAL A 120 -7.23 -9.81 -0.40
C VAL A 120 -8.63 -9.54 0.10
N ASN A 121 -8.89 -9.84 1.37
CA ASN A 121 -10.17 -9.58 2.03
C ASN A 121 -10.15 -8.23 2.76
N LYS A 122 -10.46 -7.14 2.06
CA LYS A 122 -10.49 -5.78 2.66
C LYS A 122 -11.62 -5.57 3.66
N ASN A 123 -12.63 -6.43 3.62
CA ASN A 123 -13.76 -6.41 4.54
C ASN A 123 -13.58 -7.46 5.64
N GLN A 124 -12.33 -7.88 5.90
CA GLN A 124 -12.03 -8.77 7.00
C GLN A 124 -12.56 -8.17 8.29
N LYS A 125 -13.72 -8.65 8.70
CA LYS A 125 -14.28 -8.43 10.03
C LYS A 125 -13.46 -9.30 10.95
N LEU A 126 -12.24 -8.90 11.27
CA LEU A 126 -11.39 -9.78 12.03
C LEU A 126 -11.64 -9.62 13.51
N ILE A 127 -12.11 -10.75 14.06
CA ILE A 127 -11.62 -11.39 15.26
C ILE A 127 -12.07 -10.70 16.54
N ASP A 128 -12.56 -11.53 17.45
CA ASP A 128 -12.84 -11.22 18.84
C ASP A 128 -11.62 -10.58 19.55
N ASP A 129 -11.37 -9.29 19.29
CA ASP A 129 -10.41 -8.44 20.01
C ASP A 129 -10.78 -8.31 21.50
N SER A 130 -12.01 -8.70 21.88
CA SER A 130 -12.45 -8.83 23.26
C SER A 130 -11.98 -10.13 23.94
N SER A 131 -11.66 -11.18 23.19
CA SER A 131 -11.06 -12.39 23.74
C SER A 131 -9.55 -12.20 23.87
N GLY A 132 -9.02 -12.50 25.05
CA GLY A 132 -7.57 -12.58 25.27
C GLY A 132 -6.88 -13.70 24.49
N TYR A 133 -7.58 -14.40 23.58
CA TYR A 133 -7.09 -15.57 22.86
C TYR A 133 -7.20 -15.41 21.35
N VAL A 134 -6.30 -16.07 20.63
CA VAL A 134 -6.44 -16.35 19.20
C VAL A 134 -6.78 -17.82 19.03
N HIS A 135 -7.69 -18.13 18.11
CA HIS A 135 -8.11 -19.51 17.83
C HIS A 135 -8.00 -19.83 16.34
N GLY A 136 -7.50 -21.02 16.03
CA GLY A 136 -7.40 -21.47 14.66
C GLY A 136 -8.74 -21.61 13.95
N ARG A 137 -9.83 -21.92 14.67
CA ARG A 137 -11.20 -21.94 14.11
C ARG A 137 -11.67 -20.60 13.56
N TYR A 138 -11.01 -19.51 13.94
CA TYR A 138 -11.27 -18.15 13.41
C TYR A 138 -10.24 -17.74 12.34
N GLY A 139 -9.48 -18.69 11.79
CA GLY A 139 -8.54 -18.48 10.69
C GLY A 139 -7.10 -18.18 11.12
N TRP A 140 -6.81 -18.05 12.42
CA TRP A 140 -5.45 -17.82 12.90
C TRP A 140 -4.54 -19.03 12.66
N THR A 141 -3.44 -18.84 11.93
CA THR A 141 -2.33 -19.79 11.94
C THR A 141 -1.42 -19.42 13.08
N ILE A 142 -1.15 -20.36 13.99
CA ILE A 142 -0.32 -20.15 15.20
C ILE A 142 0.99 -20.92 15.03
N TYR A 143 2.11 -20.19 15.10
CA TYR A 143 3.45 -20.75 15.12
C TYR A 143 3.99 -20.65 16.54
N HIS A 144 4.23 -21.80 17.18
CA HIS A 144 4.72 -21.89 18.56
C HIS A 144 5.88 -22.87 18.65
N GLY A 145 6.77 -22.64 19.63
CA GLY A 145 7.89 -23.53 19.92
C GLY A 145 8.74 -23.79 18.68
N GLU A 146 8.90 -25.06 18.30
CA GLU A 146 9.76 -25.41 17.17
C GLU A 146 9.25 -24.91 15.81
N TYR A 147 7.97 -24.56 15.68
CA TYR A 147 7.39 -24.04 14.44
C TYR A 147 7.66 -22.54 14.25
N LEU A 148 8.05 -21.84 15.30
CA LEU A 148 8.58 -20.49 15.22
C LEU A 148 10.10 -20.54 15.27
N ALA A 149 10.74 -20.58 14.11
CA ALA A 149 12.19 -20.79 14.01
C ALA A 149 13.00 -19.62 14.59
N GLY A 150 12.44 -18.40 14.64
CA GLY A 150 13.06 -17.30 15.36
C GLY A 150 12.48 -15.92 15.04
N LYS A 151 12.84 -14.96 15.91
CA LYS A 151 12.56 -13.53 15.79
C LYS A 151 13.89 -12.78 15.63
N TYR A 152 13.90 -11.79 14.75
CA TYR A 152 15.12 -11.10 14.35
C TYR A 152 14.92 -9.59 14.17
N GLU A 153 15.98 -8.83 14.38
CA GLU A 153 16.03 -7.40 14.06
C GLU A 153 17.18 -7.09 13.08
N TYR A 154 17.01 -6.04 12.28
CA TYR A 154 18.09 -5.58 11.41
C TYR A 154 19.01 -4.61 12.14
N ASN A 155 20.25 -5.02 12.37
CA ASN A 155 21.28 -4.16 12.95
C ASN A 155 21.87 -3.25 11.87
N SER A 156 21.53 -1.96 11.91
CA SER A 156 21.97 -0.98 10.90
C SER A 156 23.48 -0.70 10.91
N VAL A 157 24.15 -0.89 12.05
CA VAL A 157 25.59 -0.67 12.19
C VAL A 157 26.37 -1.84 11.58
N ARG A 158 25.99 -3.06 11.97
CA ARG A 158 26.63 -4.30 11.51
C ARG A 158 26.12 -4.75 10.13
N LYS A 159 25.04 -4.12 9.64
CA LYS A 159 24.36 -4.38 8.37
C LYS A 159 23.93 -5.83 8.19
N GLN A 160 23.51 -6.47 9.27
CA GLN A 160 23.13 -7.87 9.29
C GLN A 160 21.86 -8.07 10.11
N LEU A 161 21.19 -9.19 9.87
CA LEU A 161 20.05 -9.64 10.64
C LEU A 161 20.53 -10.36 11.90
N GLU A 162 20.02 -9.98 13.07
CA GLU A 162 20.44 -10.52 14.37
C GLU A 162 19.25 -11.14 15.11
N PRO A 163 19.41 -12.33 15.70
CA PRO A 163 18.34 -12.95 16.48
C PRO A 163 18.09 -12.14 17.75
N ILE A 164 16.82 -11.96 18.09
CA ILE A 164 16.39 -11.31 19.33
C ILE A 164 15.45 -12.22 20.11
N SER A 165 15.49 -12.09 21.43
CA SER A 165 14.60 -12.86 22.31
C SER A 165 13.21 -12.25 22.33
N MET A 166 12.20 -13.11 22.34
CA MET A 166 10.83 -12.72 22.67
C MET A 166 10.74 -12.55 24.19
N LYS A 167 10.14 -11.45 24.67
CA LYS A 167 10.06 -11.17 26.11
C LYS A 167 8.89 -11.90 26.76
N ASP A 168 7.68 -11.50 26.38
CA ASP A 168 6.43 -11.94 27.01
C ASP A 168 5.65 -12.94 26.14
N ALA A 169 6.28 -13.45 25.09
CA ALA A 169 5.64 -14.28 24.08
C ALA A 169 6.54 -15.45 23.66
N THR A 170 5.91 -16.53 23.23
CA THR A 170 6.56 -17.79 22.82
C THR A 170 6.13 -18.24 21.42
N GLY A 171 5.21 -17.50 20.80
CA GLY A 171 4.68 -17.78 19.47
C GLY A 171 4.28 -16.52 18.71
N LEU A 172 3.94 -16.72 17.44
CA LEU A 172 3.41 -15.71 16.53
C LEU A 172 2.17 -16.27 15.84
N ALA A 173 1.09 -15.51 15.78
CA ALA A 173 -0.10 -15.89 15.06
C ALA A 173 -0.48 -14.84 14.02
N PHE A 174 -0.95 -15.29 12.85
CA PHE A 174 -1.52 -14.40 11.83
C PHE A 174 -2.50 -15.13 10.91
N VAL A 175 -3.38 -14.37 10.27
CA VAL A 175 -4.45 -14.92 9.40
C VAL A 175 -3.90 -15.19 7.99
N LEU A 176 -3.03 -16.20 7.86
CA LEU A 176 -2.21 -16.48 6.66
C LEU A 176 -3.02 -16.63 5.35
N ASP A 177 -4.23 -17.17 5.43
CA ASP A 177 -5.05 -17.52 4.26
C ASP A 177 -5.75 -16.31 3.63
N GLU A 178 -5.94 -15.25 4.41
CA GLU A 178 -6.70 -14.07 4.00
C GLU A 178 -5.96 -12.78 4.38
N PRO A 179 -5.09 -12.25 3.50
CA PRO A 179 -4.52 -10.92 3.70
C PRO A 179 -5.63 -9.86 3.69
N PHE A 180 -5.58 -8.90 4.62
CA PHE A 180 -6.59 -7.83 4.69
C PHE A 180 -6.25 -6.62 3.82
N ALA A 181 -4.96 -6.44 3.52
CA ALA A 181 -4.48 -5.36 2.68
C ALA A 181 -3.31 -5.82 1.81
N GLU A 182 -2.96 -5.00 0.83
CA GLU A 182 -1.82 -5.26 -0.05
C GLU A 182 -1.22 -3.94 -0.57
N GLY A 183 0.12 -3.89 -0.66
CA GLY A 183 0.87 -2.81 -1.29
C GLY A 183 1.29 -3.18 -2.73
N ALA A 184 2.26 -2.48 -3.32
CA ALA A 184 2.77 -2.86 -4.64
C ALA A 184 3.48 -4.23 -4.62
N GLU A 185 4.30 -4.48 -3.59
CA GLU A 185 5.19 -5.65 -3.54
C GLU A 185 4.85 -6.65 -2.42
N ARG A 186 3.95 -6.32 -1.49
CA ARG A 186 3.67 -7.15 -0.30
C ARG A 186 2.19 -7.32 0.01
N PHE A 187 1.82 -8.51 0.48
CA PHE A 187 0.57 -8.78 1.20
C PHE A 187 0.70 -8.33 2.65
N VAL A 188 -0.42 -8.00 3.29
CA VAL A 188 -0.48 -7.56 4.68
C VAL A 188 -1.52 -8.38 5.42
N TYR A 189 -1.11 -8.95 6.55
CA TYR A 189 -1.90 -9.81 7.43
C TYR A 189 -2.00 -9.19 8.80
N ARG A 190 -3.13 -9.39 9.48
CA ARG A 190 -3.21 -9.13 10.92
C ARG A 190 -2.38 -10.17 11.64
N CYS A 191 -1.61 -9.72 12.61
CA CYS A 191 -0.64 -10.52 13.33
C CYS A 191 -0.67 -10.17 14.82
N VAL A 192 -0.29 -11.12 15.67
CA VAL A 192 -0.05 -10.87 17.07
C VAL A 192 0.96 -11.87 17.62
N GLU A 193 1.76 -11.43 18.59
CA GLU A 193 2.56 -12.36 19.39
C GLU A 193 1.64 -13.15 20.32
N THR A 194 2.04 -14.37 20.65
CA THR A 194 1.22 -15.27 21.48
C THR A 194 2.05 -15.97 22.54
N SER A 195 1.37 -16.44 23.58
CA SER A 195 1.91 -17.41 24.53
C SER A 195 0.95 -18.58 24.72
N MET A 196 1.44 -19.69 25.25
CA MET A 196 0.64 -20.88 25.55
C MET A 196 0.84 -21.29 27.00
N SER A 197 -0.26 -21.72 27.65
CA SER A 197 -0.20 -22.52 28.86
C SER A 197 0.35 -23.92 28.56
N ALA A 198 0.77 -24.67 29.57
CA ALA A 198 1.24 -26.05 29.39
C ALA A 198 0.14 -26.95 28.79
N GLU A 199 -1.12 -26.71 29.17
CA GLU A 199 -2.29 -27.41 28.63
C GLU A 199 -2.52 -27.07 27.15
N ASP A 200 -2.47 -25.77 26.80
CA ASP A 200 -2.67 -25.32 25.42
C ASP A 200 -1.52 -25.78 24.51
N GLU A 201 -0.28 -25.79 25.01
CA GLU A 201 0.88 -26.30 24.29
C GLU A 201 0.76 -27.80 24.01
N SER A 202 0.33 -28.58 24.99
CA SER A 202 0.07 -30.02 24.81
C SER A 202 -1.02 -30.25 23.75
N MET A 203 -2.10 -29.47 23.82
CA MET A 203 -3.18 -29.53 22.83
C MET A 203 -2.71 -29.11 21.43
N TYR A 204 -1.82 -28.13 21.33
CA TYR A 204 -1.26 -27.65 20.06
C TYR A 204 -0.49 -28.76 19.33
N TYR A 205 0.40 -29.49 20.02
CA TYR A 205 1.15 -30.57 19.39
C TYR A 205 0.31 -31.83 19.11
N LEU A 206 -0.78 -32.04 19.84
CA LEU A 206 -1.74 -33.13 19.59
C LEU A 206 -2.81 -32.77 18.55
N ALA A 207 -2.94 -31.49 18.19
CA ALA A 207 -3.97 -31.01 17.27
C ALA A 207 -3.80 -31.64 15.89
N ARG A 208 -4.86 -32.32 15.42
CA ARG A 208 -4.90 -32.88 14.06
C ARG A 208 -5.31 -31.86 13.01
N ARG A 209 -5.90 -30.74 13.44
CA ARG A 209 -6.44 -29.69 12.60
C ARG A 209 -6.11 -28.33 13.19
N LYS A 210 -5.87 -27.35 12.31
CA LYS A 210 -5.59 -25.96 12.68
C LYS A 210 -6.70 -25.39 13.57
N GLU A 211 -7.95 -25.74 13.29
CA GLU A 211 -9.14 -25.20 13.97
C GLU A 211 -9.17 -25.49 15.47
N ASP A 212 -8.51 -26.57 15.90
CA ASP A 212 -8.51 -27.04 17.28
C ASP A 212 -7.42 -26.33 18.13
N THR A 213 -6.60 -25.48 17.52
CA THR A 213 -5.52 -24.75 18.20
C THR A 213 -6.00 -23.42 18.80
N ARG A 214 -5.39 -23.03 19.93
CA ARG A 214 -5.55 -21.69 20.52
C ARG A 214 -4.28 -21.24 21.22
N ALA A 215 -4.12 -19.94 21.37
CA ALA A 215 -3.03 -19.34 22.14
C ALA A 215 -3.47 -18.04 22.79
N LEU A 216 -2.87 -17.68 23.91
CA LEU A 216 -3.08 -16.40 24.57
C LEU A 216 -2.45 -15.29 23.72
N ARG A 217 -3.15 -14.20 23.54
CA ARG A 217 -2.66 -13.01 22.84
C ARG A 217 -1.70 -12.24 23.74
N CYS A 218 -0.54 -11.86 23.20
CA CYS A 218 0.47 -11.06 23.89
C CYS A 218 0.71 -9.73 23.17
N GLY A 219 0.86 -8.66 23.96
CA GLY A 219 1.33 -7.37 23.46
C GLY A 219 0.33 -6.64 22.57
N LEU A 220 0.87 -5.86 21.63
CA LEU A 220 0.13 -4.96 20.76
C LEU A 220 -0.43 -5.68 19.53
N ARG A 221 -1.38 -5.05 18.85
CA ARG A 221 -1.77 -5.47 17.50
C ARG A 221 -0.63 -5.22 16.52
N LEU A 222 -0.33 -6.22 15.71
CA LEU A 222 0.74 -6.19 14.73
C LEU A 222 0.19 -6.44 13.32
N VAL A 223 1.00 -6.10 12.32
CA VAL A 223 0.78 -6.52 10.94
C VAL A 223 2.00 -7.28 10.44
N ALA A 224 1.77 -8.42 9.79
CA ALA A 224 2.80 -9.17 9.09
C ALA A 224 2.74 -8.86 7.60
N LYS A 225 3.90 -8.67 6.96
CA LYS A 225 4.03 -8.35 5.55
C LYS A 225 4.84 -9.42 4.85
N GLU A 226 4.35 -9.86 3.70
CA GLU A 226 4.88 -11.01 2.97
C GLU A 226 5.06 -10.66 1.48
N ALA A 227 6.14 -11.11 0.85
CA ALA A 227 6.44 -10.82 -0.56
C ALA A 227 5.36 -11.33 -1.51
N LYS A 228 4.84 -10.53 -2.45
CA LYS A 228 3.83 -11.01 -3.42
C LYS A 228 4.38 -11.89 -4.52
N ASP A 229 5.63 -11.68 -4.88
CA ASP A 229 6.25 -12.24 -6.07
C ASP A 229 6.81 -13.64 -5.83
N VAL A 230 6.60 -14.56 -6.78
CA VAL A 230 7.12 -15.94 -6.73
C VAL A 230 8.65 -15.96 -6.66
N HIS A 231 9.34 -15.09 -7.40
CA HIS A 231 10.80 -14.98 -7.37
C HIS A 231 11.33 -14.65 -5.98
N HIS A 232 10.65 -13.76 -5.25
CA HIS A 232 11.05 -13.38 -3.90
C HIS A 232 10.81 -14.47 -2.87
N VAL A 233 10.00 -15.48 -3.18
CA VAL A 233 9.79 -16.63 -2.29
C VAL A 233 10.43 -17.91 -2.82
N SER A 234 11.23 -17.85 -3.90
CA SER A 234 11.74 -19.04 -4.58
C SER A 234 12.80 -19.82 -3.79
N SER A 235 13.34 -19.24 -2.72
CA SER A 235 14.20 -19.90 -1.73
C SER A 235 14.08 -19.17 -0.39
N SER A 236 14.43 -19.85 0.71
CA SER A 236 14.39 -19.25 2.04
C SER A 236 15.33 -18.03 2.14
N ALA A 237 16.51 -18.11 1.52
CA ALA A 237 17.46 -17.00 1.46
C ALA A 237 16.89 -15.78 0.72
N LYS A 238 16.28 -15.96 -0.46
CA LYS A 238 15.67 -14.84 -1.20
C LYS A 238 14.50 -14.21 -0.46
N ASN A 239 13.70 -15.04 0.21
CA ASN A 239 12.57 -14.61 1.01
C ASN A 239 13.02 -13.77 2.20
N ARG A 240 14.02 -14.25 2.95
CA ARG A 240 14.68 -13.49 4.02
C ARG A 240 15.27 -12.18 3.51
N ASP A 241 16.10 -12.23 2.47
CA ASP A 241 16.85 -11.08 1.99
C ASP A 241 15.93 -9.98 1.44
N PHE A 242 14.78 -10.37 0.86
CA PHE A 242 13.72 -9.45 0.49
C PHE A 242 13.23 -8.65 1.71
N HIS A 243 12.90 -9.31 2.82
CA HIS A 243 12.43 -8.64 4.03
C HIS A 243 13.53 -7.82 4.72
N VAL A 244 14.78 -8.31 4.75
CA VAL A 244 15.94 -7.57 5.25
C VAL A 244 16.13 -6.25 4.50
N GLN A 245 15.90 -6.24 3.19
CA GLN A 245 15.99 -5.01 2.40
C GLN A 245 14.98 -3.95 2.87
N PHE A 246 13.72 -4.32 3.12
CA PHE A 246 12.72 -3.39 3.66
C PHE A 246 13.08 -2.91 5.06
N ALA A 247 13.56 -3.80 5.92
CA ALA A 247 14.00 -3.43 7.27
C ALA A 247 15.16 -2.41 7.25
N ARG A 248 16.15 -2.63 6.36
CA ARG A 248 17.23 -1.67 6.15
C ARG A 248 16.72 -0.31 5.68
N VAL A 249 15.82 -0.30 4.69
CA VAL A 249 15.29 0.95 4.12
C VAL A 249 14.47 1.74 5.16
N GLN A 250 13.66 1.07 5.96
CA GLN A 250 12.89 1.70 7.03
C GLN A 250 13.81 2.24 8.14
N ALA A 251 14.86 1.50 8.51
CA ALA A 251 15.87 1.98 9.46
C ALA A 251 16.66 3.19 8.92
N ASP A 252 17.04 3.19 7.64
CA ASP A 252 17.72 4.31 6.99
C ASP A 252 16.84 5.57 6.99
N ALA A 253 15.55 5.43 6.69
CA ALA A 253 14.57 6.52 6.78
C ALA A 253 14.38 7.01 8.22
N GLY A 254 14.34 6.10 9.21
CA GLY A 254 14.26 6.41 10.63
C GLY A 254 15.42 7.30 11.11
N ARG A 255 16.66 6.99 10.72
CA ARG A 255 17.83 7.82 11.06
C ARG A 255 17.75 9.24 10.47
N LEU A 256 17.20 9.39 9.27
CA LEU A 256 16.97 10.70 8.66
C LEU A 256 15.84 11.44 9.37
N ALA A 257 14.79 10.74 9.80
CA ALA A 257 13.70 11.31 10.59
C ALA A 257 14.18 11.82 11.97
N GLU A 258 15.07 11.09 12.65
CA GLU A 258 15.71 11.56 13.89
C GLU A 258 16.52 12.84 13.67
N GLN A 259 17.26 12.94 12.56
CA GLN A 259 17.98 14.16 12.21
C GLN A 259 17.03 15.32 11.93
N PHE A 260 15.92 15.05 11.24
CA PHE A 260 14.87 16.04 10.98
C PHE A 260 14.25 16.54 12.28
N ASN A 261 13.87 15.62 13.18
CA ASN A 261 13.25 15.94 14.48
C ASN A 261 14.18 16.77 15.37
N ARG A 262 15.50 16.57 15.28
CA ARG A 262 16.48 17.43 16.00
C ARG A 262 16.58 18.84 15.44
N ARG A 263 16.23 19.05 14.17
CA ARG A 263 16.38 20.34 13.48
C ARG A 263 15.07 21.13 13.42
N ILE A 264 13.94 20.44 13.38
CA ILE A 264 12.63 21.08 13.39
C ILE A 264 12.33 21.63 14.78
N SER A 265 11.96 22.92 14.83
CA SER A 265 11.39 23.54 16.03
C SER A 265 9.88 23.63 15.86
N GLY A 266 9.13 22.99 16.76
CA GLY A 266 7.67 22.93 16.68
C GLY A 266 7.05 22.00 17.72
N PRO A 267 5.71 21.84 17.69
CA PRO A 267 5.00 20.90 18.54
C PRO A 267 5.37 19.45 18.20
N ARG A 268 5.13 18.55 19.16
CA ARG A 268 5.37 17.11 19.00
C ARG A 268 4.63 16.50 17.81
N GLY A 269 3.47 17.06 17.46
CA GLY A 269 2.71 16.72 16.26
C GLY A 269 3.47 16.89 14.92
N TRP A 270 4.63 17.56 14.90
CA TRP A 270 5.47 17.70 13.71
C TRP A 270 6.61 16.69 13.64
N HIS A 271 6.81 15.89 14.69
CA HIS A 271 7.86 14.88 14.68
C HIS A 271 7.47 13.71 13.78
N ILE A 272 8.46 13.14 13.12
CA ILE A 272 8.31 11.96 12.27
C ILE A 272 9.03 10.79 12.92
N ALA A 273 8.35 9.66 13.05
CA ALA A 273 8.94 8.39 13.42
C ALA A 273 8.55 7.32 12.39
N PHE A 274 9.52 6.51 11.98
CA PHE A 274 9.25 5.29 11.24
C PHE A 274 9.10 4.13 12.21
N LEU A 275 8.12 3.26 11.98
CA LEU A 275 7.89 2.12 12.87
C LEU A 275 9.13 1.22 12.95
N PRO A 276 9.49 0.71 14.14
CA PRO A 276 10.42 -0.39 14.23
C PRO A 276 9.84 -1.62 13.52
N VAL A 277 10.71 -2.41 12.89
CA VAL A 277 10.33 -3.64 12.22
C VAL A 277 11.13 -4.80 12.76
N GLU A 278 10.46 -5.94 12.82
CA GLU A 278 11.01 -7.22 13.22
C GLU A 278 10.81 -8.19 12.06
N ILE A 279 11.64 -9.22 11.99
CA ILE A 279 11.52 -10.27 10.98
C ILE A 279 11.36 -11.60 11.71
N TYR A 280 10.37 -12.39 11.29
CA TYR A 280 10.12 -13.71 11.86
C TYR A 280 10.36 -14.77 10.80
N CYS A 281 10.91 -15.90 11.24
CA CYS A 281 11.04 -17.11 10.45
C CYS A 281 10.06 -18.15 11.01
N CYS A 282 9.08 -18.55 10.21
CA CYS A 282 8.08 -19.55 10.56
C CYS A 282 8.36 -20.82 9.75
N LYS A 283 8.26 -22.00 10.37
CA LYS A 283 8.29 -23.27 9.64
C LYS A 283 6.96 -23.46 8.93
N GLU A 284 6.96 -23.33 7.61
CA GLU A 284 5.77 -23.43 6.78
C GLU A 284 6.08 -24.29 5.54
N LEU A 285 5.49 -25.49 5.49
CA LEU A 285 5.82 -26.51 4.49
C LEU A 285 5.39 -26.11 3.08
N THR A 286 4.47 -25.15 2.94
CA THR A 286 4.07 -24.61 1.64
C THR A 286 5.13 -23.71 1.00
N TYR A 287 6.23 -23.40 1.70
CA TYR A 287 7.32 -22.57 1.19
C TYR A 287 8.55 -23.41 0.88
N PRO A 288 9.41 -22.95 -0.04
CA PRO A 288 10.70 -23.59 -0.26
C PRO A 288 11.51 -23.74 1.03
N GLU A 289 12.10 -24.92 1.20
CA GLU A 289 12.86 -25.31 2.41
C GLU A 289 12.03 -25.31 3.70
N GLY A 290 10.70 -25.29 3.59
CA GLY A 290 9.78 -25.29 4.72
C GLY A 290 9.86 -24.03 5.58
N LYS A 291 10.32 -22.89 5.03
CA LYS A 291 10.53 -21.65 5.78
C LYS A 291 9.87 -20.46 5.11
N ALA A 292 8.99 -19.80 5.86
CA ALA A 292 8.41 -18.52 5.51
C ALA A 292 9.03 -17.42 6.37
N TRP A 293 9.60 -16.39 5.73
CA TRP A 293 9.98 -15.16 6.41
C TRP A 293 8.92 -14.10 6.21
N VAL A 294 8.65 -13.35 7.27
CA VAL A 294 7.70 -12.24 7.25
C VAL A 294 8.29 -11.06 8.00
N LEU A 295 8.03 -9.85 7.50
CA LEU A 295 8.36 -8.61 8.20
C LEU A 295 7.15 -8.17 9.02
N VAL A 296 7.34 -7.94 10.31
CA VAL A 296 6.28 -7.59 11.26
C VAL A 296 6.53 -6.20 11.83
N GLU A 297 5.47 -5.43 12.00
CA GLU A 297 5.48 -4.12 12.64
C GLU A 297 4.17 -3.87 13.37
N LYS A 298 4.12 -2.82 14.20
CA LYS A 298 2.90 -2.42 14.90
C LYS A 298 1.79 -2.08 13.90
N GLU A 299 0.57 -2.55 14.18
CA GLU A 299 -0.62 -2.08 13.46
C GLU A 299 -0.88 -0.61 13.82
N LEU A 300 -1.02 0.26 12.81
CA LEU A 300 -1.26 1.68 13.02
C LEU A 300 -2.74 1.94 13.33
N ASP A 301 -2.98 2.67 14.43
CA ASP A 301 -4.30 3.13 14.82
C ASP A 301 -4.65 4.46 14.13
N GLY A 302 -5.88 4.58 13.65
CA GLY A 302 -6.40 5.82 13.07
C GLY A 302 -6.39 5.85 11.54
N ARG A 303 -6.46 7.07 10.98
CA ARG A 303 -6.63 7.26 9.53
C ARG A 303 -5.31 7.09 8.79
N TYR A 304 -5.15 5.94 8.16
CA TYR A 304 -4.03 5.70 7.26
C TYR A 304 -4.05 6.70 6.08
N THR A 305 -2.99 7.48 5.96
CA THR A 305 -2.85 8.59 4.99
C THR A 305 -1.54 8.43 4.24
N LYS A 306 -1.54 8.80 2.96
CA LYS A 306 -0.34 8.84 2.11
C LYS A 306 -0.13 10.27 1.64
N TRP A 307 0.93 10.91 2.13
CA TRP A 307 1.19 12.34 1.91
C TRP A 307 1.96 12.64 0.63
N ASN A 308 2.80 11.71 0.17
CA ASN A 308 3.40 11.75 -1.16
C ASN A 308 3.64 10.33 -1.68
N ASN A 309 4.04 10.22 -2.94
CA ASN A 309 4.38 8.94 -3.56
C ASN A 309 5.79 8.90 -4.16
N ASN A 310 6.23 7.71 -4.54
CA ASN A 310 7.50 7.46 -5.23
C ASN A 310 7.53 7.84 -6.73
N ALA A 311 6.58 8.68 -7.18
CA ALA A 311 6.47 9.15 -8.56
C ALA A 311 6.35 10.69 -8.64
N GLY A 312 6.51 11.39 -7.51
CA GLY A 312 6.44 12.84 -7.46
C GLY A 312 5.03 13.40 -7.37
N LEU A 313 4.01 12.62 -6.98
CA LEU A 313 2.71 13.21 -6.62
C LEU A 313 2.69 13.54 -5.13
N VAL A 314 2.26 14.76 -4.82
CA VAL A 314 1.90 15.23 -3.48
C VAL A 314 0.39 15.04 -3.32
N ALA A 315 -0.07 14.52 -2.18
CA ALA A 315 -1.49 14.50 -1.90
C ALA A 315 -2.00 15.94 -1.91
N ALA A 316 -3.04 16.25 -2.70
CA ALA A 316 -3.70 17.55 -2.63
C ALA A 316 -4.03 17.83 -1.17
N SER A 317 -3.68 19.02 -0.68
CA SER A 317 -3.88 19.46 0.69
C SER A 317 -5.27 19.01 1.15
N VAL A 318 -5.30 17.98 2.01
CA VAL A 318 -6.55 17.60 2.66
C VAL A 318 -6.93 18.84 3.46
N ALA A 319 -8.11 19.40 3.18
CA ALA A 319 -8.64 20.61 3.79
C ALA A 319 -8.28 20.66 5.29
N PRO A 320 -7.93 21.84 5.82
CA PRO A 320 -7.39 21.97 7.17
C PRO A 320 -8.32 21.25 8.15
N VAL A 321 -7.74 20.33 8.93
CA VAL A 321 -8.44 19.73 10.06
C VAL A 321 -8.69 20.89 11.00
N ALA A 322 -9.95 21.37 11.03
CA ALA A 322 -10.36 22.45 11.91
C ALA A 322 -9.88 22.14 13.32
N SER A 323 -9.00 22.98 13.86
CA SER A 323 -8.64 22.91 15.26
C SER A 323 -9.93 23.06 16.06
N SER A 324 -10.18 22.12 16.98
CA SER A 324 -11.33 22.18 17.86
C SER A 324 -11.13 23.34 18.84
N ARG A 325 -11.51 24.55 18.42
CA ARG A 325 -11.82 25.65 19.33
C ARG A 325 -13.32 25.56 19.61
N ARG A 326 -13.65 25.20 20.84
CA ARG A 326 -15.00 25.31 21.40
C ARG A 326 -15.43 26.77 21.27
N ASN A 327 -16.42 27.05 20.43
CA ASN A 327 -17.12 28.33 20.46
C ASN A 327 -18.17 28.30 21.56
N VAL A 328 -17.93 29.13 22.57
CA VAL A 328 -18.96 29.71 23.42
C VAL A 328 -19.71 30.75 22.58
N GLU A 329 -21.01 30.82 22.80
CA GLU A 329 -22.01 31.67 22.14
C GLU A 329 -21.64 33.17 22.05
N SER A 330 -21.99 33.84 20.96
CA SER A 330 -23.06 34.87 20.92
C SER A 330 -22.94 35.78 19.68
N LEU A 331 -24.08 36.38 19.32
CA LEU A 331 -24.41 37.18 18.15
C LEU A 331 -23.54 38.43 17.91
N GLY A 332 -23.26 38.69 16.62
CA GLY A 332 -23.49 39.98 15.95
C GLY A 332 -22.53 41.14 16.19
N ALA A 333 -21.68 41.46 15.20
CA ALA A 333 -21.31 42.83 14.83
C ALA A 333 -20.52 42.84 13.50
N ILE A 334 -20.78 43.86 12.67
CA ILE A 334 -20.08 44.21 11.43
C ILE A 334 -18.70 44.75 11.79
N ILE A 335 -17.62 44.22 11.17
CA ILE A 335 -16.29 44.86 11.20
C ILE A 335 -15.65 44.74 9.80
N GLU A 336 -14.97 45.82 9.47
CA GLU A 336 -14.41 46.27 8.19
C GLU A 336 -13.29 45.38 7.63
N GLU A 337 -13.06 45.52 6.32
CA GLU A 337 -12.02 44.85 5.54
C GLU A 337 -10.62 45.34 5.96
N ASP A 338 -10.00 44.66 6.91
CA ASP A 338 -8.55 44.72 7.11
C ASP A 338 -7.90 43.63 6.25
N GLU A 339 -7.04 44.04 5.30
CA GLU A 339 -6.09 43.19 4.61
C GLU A 339 -5.07 42.64 5.64
N GLU A 340 -5.45 41.61 6.39
CA GLU A 340 -4.49 40.82 7.16
C GLU A 340 -3.56 40.14 6.15
N GLU A 341 -2.29 40.57 6.13
CA GLU A 341 -1.20 39.80 5.53
C GLU A 341 -1.34 38.34 5.97
N ASP A 342 -1.68 37.44 5.03
CA ASP A 342 -1.76 36.00 5.23
C ASP A 342 -0.41 35.51 5.78
N LYS A 343 -0.25 35.51 7.10
CA LYS A 343 0.83 34.80 7.78
C LYS A 343 0.59 33.33 7.49
N GLU A 344 1.18 32.82 6.40
CA GLU A 344 1.08 31.44 5.95
C GLU A 344 1.24 30.50 7.15
N GLU A 345 0.11 30.04 7.70
CA GLU A 345 0.08 29.26 8.90
C GLU A 345 0.69 27.90 8.57
N LEU A 346 1.74 27.51 9.32
CA LEU A 346 2.41 26.24 9.12
C LEU A 346 1.43 25.09 9.28
N THR A 347 1.02 24.52 8.15
CA THR A 347 0.10 23.39 8.18
C THR A 347 0.86 22.10 8.45
N VAL A 348 0.28 21.24 9.28
CA VAL A 348 0.79 19.89 9.56
C VAL A 348 1.10 19.12 8.27
N ASN A 349 0.33 19.34 7.20
CA ASN A 349 0.50 18.68 5.91
C ASN A 349 1.80 19.05 5.16
N GLU A 350 2.48 20.13 5.56
CA GLU A 350 3.79 20.50 4.99
C GLU A 350 4.93 19.64 5.52
N VAL A 351 4.79 19.13 6.75
CA VAL A 351 5.84 18.38 7.45
C VAL A 351 6.37 17.20 6.63
N PRO A 352 5.53 16.32 6.03
CA PRO A 352 6.01 15.24 5.18
C PRO A 352 6.77 15.74 3.93
N GLN A 353 6.33 16.84 3.31
CA GLN A 353 7.00 17.36 2.10
C GLN A 353 8.37 17.97 2.45
N ALA A 354 8.42 18.73 3.55
CA ALA A 354 9.66 19.30 4.07
C ALA A 354 10.63 18.20 4.51
N PHE A 355 10.15 17.10 5.10
CA PHE A 355 10.98 15.95 5.45
C PHE A 355 11.57 15.27 4.23
N SER A 356 10.76 15.01 3.19
CA SER A 356 11.28 14.47 1.93
C SER A 356 12.39 15.36 1.37
N HIS A 357 12.17 16.68 1.28
CA HIS A 357 13.22 17.61 0.83
C HIS A 357 14.45 17.58 1.76
N PHE A 358 14.25 17.70 3.08
CA PHE A 358 15.33 17.65 4.07
C PHE A 358 16.19 16.40 3.92
N SER A 359 15.58 15.23 3.67
CA SER A 359 16.32 13.97 3.54
C SER A 359 17.35 14.02 2.40
N PHE A 360 17.04 14.73 1.32
CA PHE A 360 17.95 14.94 0.19
C PHE A 360 19.12 15.85 0.55
N GLU A 361 18.84 17.00 1.17
CA GLU A 361 19.88 17.93 1.61
C GLU A 361 20.77 17.32 2.70
N ALA A 362 20.18 16.70 3.73
CA ALA A 362 20.88 16.07 4.84
C ALA A 362 21.80 14.92 4.40
N SER A 363 21.45 14.23 3.31
CA SER A 363 22.27 13.17 2.73
C SER A 363 23.30 13.67 1.71
N ASN A 364 23.48 14.99 1.57
CA ASN A 364 24.32 15.63 0.55
C ASN A 364 23.95 15.19 -0.88
N GLY A 365 22.64 15.15 -1.15
CA GLY A 365 22.08 14.81 -2.46
C GLY A 365 22.12 13.31 -2.82
N LYS A 366 22.34 12.42 -1.85
CA LYS A 366 22.49 10.98 -2.11
C LYS A 366 21.20 10.17 -1.92
N GLN A 367 20.31 10.61 -1.04
CA GLN A 367 19.12 9.87 -0.62
C GLN A 367 17.91 10.79 -0.57
N LEU A 368 16.80 10.40 -1.18
CA LEU A 368 15.50 11.06 -1.00
C LEU A 368 14.52 10.04 -0.42
N VAL A 369 13.97 10.33 0.76
CA VAL A 369 12.90 9.55 1.39
C VAL A 369 11.55 10.07 0.90
N CYS A 370 10.73 9.20 0.32
CA CYS A 370 9.39 9.51 -0.19
C CYS A 370 8.45 8.32 0.04
N ASP A 371 7.27 8.36 -0.57
CA ASP A 371 6.19 7.40 -0.28
C ASP A 371 5.75 7.46 1.19
N LEU A 372 5.75 8.67 1.75
CA LEU A 372 5.44 8.89 3.16
C LEU A 372 3.98 8.55 3.44
N GLN A 373 3.77 7.51 4.23
CA GLN A 373 2.46 6.95 4.52
C GLN A 373 2.41 6.37 5.93
N GLY A 374 1.24 6.45 6.56
CA GLY A 374 1.06 6.05 7.96
C GLY A 374 -0.08 6.81 8.61
N THR A 375 0.06 7.12 9.89
CA THR A 375 -0.96 7.83 10.69
C THR A 375 -0.38 9.06 11.33
N TRP A 376 -1.25 10.00 11.68
CA TRP A 376 -0.86 11.23 12.36
C TRP A 376 -1.82 11.52 13.50
N ASN A 377 -1.28 11.94 14.63
CA ASN A 377 -2.03 12.58 15.71
C ASN A 377 -1.17 13.68 16.37
N ALA A 378 -1.80 14.56 17.14
CA ALA A 378 -1.11 15.72 17.73
C ALA A 378 -0.10 15.34 18.84
N GLU A 379 -0.27 14.19 19.48
CA GLU A 379 0.53 13.75 20.63
C GLU A 379 1.77 12.97 20.21
N ASP A 380 1.67 12.08 19.22
CA ASP A 380 2.75 11.22 18.74
C ASP A 380 3.44 11.79 17.48
N GLY A 381 2.77 12.69 16.76
CA GLY A 381 3.21 13.15 15.45
C GLY A 381 2.91 12.14 14.35
N PHE A 382 3.81 12.06 13.37
CA PHE A 382 3.69 11.17 12.22
C PHE A 382 4.31 9.80 12.53
N MET A 383 3.46 8.78 12.59
CA MET A 383 3.88 7.39 12.68
C MET A 383 3.82 6.76 11.30
N LEU A 384 4.98 6.66 10.66
CA LEU A 384 5.14 6.27 9.25
C LEU A 384 5.67 4.84 9.09
N THR A 385 5.37 4.24 7.95
CA THR A 385 5.86 2.91 7.56
C THR A 385 6.06 2.83 6.05
N ASP A 386 6.81 1.81 5.60
CA ASP A 386 7.03 1.49 4.19
C ASP A 386 7.51 2.68 3.33
N PRO A 387 8.56 3.40 3.76
CA PRO A 387 9.12 4.45 2.93
C PRO A 387 9.76 3.87 1.66
N VAL A 388 9.83 4.69 0.63
CA VAL A 388 10.75 4.50 -0.49
C VAL A 388 11.94 5.42 -0.31
N VAL A 389 13.14 4.89 -0.52
CA VAL A 389 14.37 5.70 -0.53
C VAL A 389 14.98 5.64 -1.92
N HIS A 390 14.91 6.75 -2.64
CA HIS A 390 15.64 6.90 -3.90
C HIS A 390 17.12 7.14 -3.61
N TYR A 391 18.01 6.30 -4.15
CA TYR A 391 19.44 6.43 -3.93
C TYR A 391 20.18 6.81 -5.22
N ILE A 392 20.95 7.90 -5.17
CA ILE A 392 21.84 8.30 -6.26
C ILE A 392 23.20 7.64 -6.05
N SER A 393 23.48 6.60 -6.83
CA SER A 393 24.77 5.91 -6.78
C SER A 393 25.83 6.66 -7.58
N SER A 394 27.01 6.84 -6.99
CA SER A 394 28.20 7.33 -7.69
C SER A 394 28.79 6.31 -8.67
N SER A 395 28.51 5.01 -8.47
CA SER A 395 29.00 3.92 -9.32
C SER A 395 28.02 3.51 -10.42
N GLY A 396 26.92 4.25 -10.62
CA GLY A 396 25.89 3.93 -11.62
C GLY A 396 24.95 2.78 -11.24
N ARG A 397 25.19 2.06 -10.13
CA ARG A 397 24.28 1.01 -9.64
C ARG A 397 22.88 1.57 -9.36
N GLN A 398 21.88 1.02 -10.04
CA GLN A 398 20.46 1.38 -9.87
C GLN A 398 19.77 0.46 -8.86
N HIS A 399 18.59 0.86 -8.36
CA HIS A 399 17.71 0.04 -7.52
C HIS A 399 18.35 -0.53 -6.24
N LYS A 400 19.27 0.22 -5.61
CA LYS A 400 19.99 -0.24 -4.41
C LYS A 400 19.04 -0.57 -3.26
N ASN A 401 17.93 0.16 -3.17
CA ASN A 401 16.94 0.00 -2.11
C ASN A 401 15.71 -0.82 -2.55
N GLY A 402 15.77 -1.47 -3.71
CA GLY A 402 14.69 -2.31 -4.24
C GLY A 402 14.06 -1.79 -5.52
N ALA A 403 13.01 -2.48 -5.98
CA ALA A 403 12.36 -2.17 -7.25
C ALA A 403 11.72 -0.77 -7.26
N THR A 404 11.29 -0.26 -6.11
CA THR A 404 10.70 1.08 -5.97
C THR A 404 11.73 2.21 -5.97
N ASP A 405 13.03 1.91 -5.84
CA ASP A 405 14.11 2.88 -5.90
C ASP A 405 14.42 3.28 -7.34
N LYS A 406 13.85 4.40 -7.80
CA LYS A 406 14.07 4.96 -9.14
C LYS A 406 15.32 5.83 -9.25
N GLY A 407 16.19 5.83 -8.24
CA GLY A 407 17.42 6.62 -8.19
C GLY A 407 17.22 8.08 -8.58
N ARG A 408 18.10 8.60 -9.45
CA ARG A 408 18.06 10.01 -9.90
C ARG A 408 16.72 10.40 -10.55
N VAL A 409 16.08 9.49 -11.29
CA VAL A 409 14.79 9.77 -11.95
C VAL A 409 13.70 10.01 -10.90
N GLY A 410 13.67 9.18 -9.84
CA GLY A 410 12.73 9.36 -8.73
C GLY A 410 12.94 10.69 -8.02
N VAL A 411 14.20 11.06 -7.77
CA VAL A 411 14.57 12.36 -7.17
C VAL A 411 14.09 13.54 -8.03
N LEU A 412 14.38 13.51 -9.33
CA LEU A 412 13.95 14.56 -10.25
C LEU A 412 12.42 14.68 -10.32
N ASN A 413 11.70 13.56 -10.32
CA ASN A 413 10.24 13.59 -10.36
C ASN A 413 9.63 14.19 -9.09
N PHE A 414 10.22 13.96 -7.91
CA PHE A 414 9.81 14.63 -6.69
C PHE A 414 10.02 16.14 -6.78
N PHE A 415 11.20 16.60 -7.18
CA PHE A 415 11.49 18.03 -7.22
C PHE A 415 10.76 18.80 -8.32
N LYS A 416 10.30 18.13 -9.39
CA LYS A 416 9.43 18.75 -10.41
C LYS A 416 8.09 19.24 -9.86
N THR A 417 7.60 18.64 -8.78
CA THR A 417 6.28 18.94 -8.20
C THR A 417 6.37 19.50 -6.79
N HIS A 418 7.50 19.31 -6.11
CA HIS A 418 7.75 19.90 -4.80
C HIS A 418 7.80 21.42 -4.89
N LYS A 419 7.02 22.08 -4.05
CA LYS A 419 7.12 23.52 -3.79
C LYS A 419 7.58 23.68 -2.35
N CYS A 420 8.66 24.44 -2.15
CA CYS A 420 9.10 24.76 -0.79
C CYS A 420 8.01 25.57 -0.09
N GLY A 421 7.56 25.11 1.08
CA GLY A 421 6.70 25.87 1.99
C GLY A 421 7.50 26.57 3.10
N PRO A 422 6.83 27.29 4.01
CA PRO A 422 7.43 27.96 5.16
C PRO A 422 8.36 27.06 5.99
N LEU A 423 8.03 25.77 6.14
CA LEU A 423 8.87 24.83 6.89
C LEU A 423 10.20 24.52 6.19
N CYS A 424 10.22 24.41 4.86
CA CYS A 424 11.45 24.23 4.09
C CYS A 424 12.38 25.44 4.27
N SER A 425 11.81 26.65 4.19
CA SER A 425 12.53 27.90 4.39
C SER A 425 13.10 28.01 5.81
N ARG A 426 12.29 27.68 6.83
CA ARG A 426 12.73 27.67 8.23
C ARG A 426 13.87 26.70 8.50
N LEU A 427 13.87 25.55 7.84
CA LEU A 427 14.94 24.56 7.94
C LEU A 427 16.22 24.96 7.18
N GLY A 428 16.17 26.05 6.39
CA GLY A 428 17.26 26.53 5.56
C GLY A 428 17.55 25.60 4.37
N LEU A 429 16.53 24.93 3.84
CA LEU A 429 16.67 24.05 2.69
C LEU A 429 16.82 24.87 1.41
N LYS A 430 17.67 24.41 0.48
CA LYS A 430 17.89 25.10 -0.78
C LYS A 430 16.69 24.91 -1.69
N SER A 431 16.17 25.98 -2.28
CA SER A 431 15.11 25.85 -3.28
C SER A 431 15.60 24.99 -4.44
N PRO A 432 14.82 23.99 -4.87
CA PRO A 432 15.13 23.19 -6.06
C PRO A 432 15.21 24.13 -7.26
N LYS A 433 16.28 24.02 -8.07
CA LYS A 433 16.43 24.75 -9.32
C LYS A 433 15.73 24.06 -10.48
#